data_AF-A0A2V6P2V7-F1
#
_entry.id   AF-A0A2V6P2V7-F1
#
_cell.length_a   1.000
_cell.length_b   1.000
_cell.length_c   1.000
_cell.angle_alpha   90.00
_cell.angle_beta   90.00
_cell.angle_gamma   90.00
#
_symmetry.space_group_name_H-M   'P 1'
#
loop_
_entity.id
_entity.type
_entity.pdbx_description
1 polymer ?
#
loop_
_entity_poly.entity_id
_entity_poly.type
_entity_poly.pdbx_seq_one_letter_code
_entity_poly.pdbx_strand_id
1 'polypeptide(L)'
;MEILGSFDLACQVADFIGPERVLAKVGGGTNRIRAAGVIKGNLVIEAPGKSSVIRVVFEHPDPHLVQPVLGQLITNYLDRHFTIHRAPGVFDDFLSKRADDLRLSLKETEDALIKLKRETGVVAVEDTKKAYADQISKINIELVSAEAELAAQRAALGEP
;
A
#
# COMPACT_ATOMS: atom_id res chain seq x y z
N MET A 1 -7.40 -25.51 15.12
CA MET A 1 -6.58 -25.96 16.27
C MET A 1 -5.54 -27.01 15.87
N GLU A 2 -5.80 -27.88 14.89
CA GLU A 2 -4.86 -28.96 14.52
C GLU A 2 -3.46 -28.50 14.09
N ILE A 3 -3.33 -27.30 13.51
CA ILE A 3 -2.03 -26.76 13.06
C ILE A 3 -1.13 -26.38 14.25
N LEU A 4 -1.67 -25.67 15.26
CA LEU A 4 -0.91 -25.21 16.44
C LEU A 4 -0.36 -26.37 17.27
N GLY A 5 -1.12 -27.46 17.39
CA GLY A 5 -0.71 -28.65 18.14
C GLY A 5 0.07 -29.68 17.31
N SER A 6 0.42 -29.36 16.07
CA SER A 6 1.08 -30.30 15.17
C SER A 6 2.52 -30.60 15.63
N PHE A 7 2.90 -31.87 15.54
CA PHE A 7 4.28 -32.29 15.83
C PHE A 7 5.28 -31.71 14.81
N ASP A 8 4.86 -31.53 13.56
CA ASP A 8 5.69 -30.91 12.52
C ASP A 8 6.06 -29.47 12.88
N LEU A 9 5.11 -28.71 13.43
CA LEU A 9 5.34 -27.36 13.91
C LEU A 9 6.35 -27.34 15.07
N ALA A 10 6.21 -28.28 16.02
CA ALA A 10 7.15 -28.43 17.13
C ALA A 10 8.57 -28.79 16.65
N CYS A 11 8.71 -29.62 15.61
CA CYS A 11 9.99 -29.91 14.97
C CYS A 11 10.63 -28.66 14.35
N GLN A 12 9.86 -27.85 13.62
CA GLN A 12 10.36 -26.62 13.02
C GLN A 12 10.84 -25.61 14.07
N VAL A 13 10.10 -25.49 15.18
CA VAL A 13 10.50 -24.64 16.30
C VAL A 13 11.77 -25.18 16.97
N ALA A 14 11.89 -26.51 17.15
CA ALA A 14 13.10 -27.12 17.68
C ALA A 14 14.33 -26.86 16.80
N ASP A 15 14.18 -26.93 15.47
CA ASP A 15 15.26 -26.65 14.53
C ASP A 15 15.70 -25.19 14.58
N PHE A 16 14.75 -24.26 14.69
CA PHE A 16 15.03 -22.83 14.74
C PHE A 16 15.71 -22.39 16.05
N ILE A 17 15.21 -22.90 17.18
CA ILE A 17 15.76 -22.57 18.49
C ILE A 17 17.09 -23.27 18.74
N GLY A 18 17.27 -24.47 18.18
CA GLY A 18 18.39 -25.36 18.43
C GLY A 18 17.99 -26.45 19.45
N PRO A 19 18.01 -27.74 19.08
CA PRO A 19 17.60 -28.83 19.96
C PRO A 19 18.48 -28.93 21.22
N GLU A 20 19.75 -28.57 21.12
CA GLU A 20 20.69 -28.49 22.25
C GLU A 20 20.28 -27.47 23.31
N ARG A 21 19.71 -26.33 22.88
CA ARG A 21 19.23 -25.29 23.79
C ARG A 21 17.96 -25.73 24.48
N VAL A 22 17.01 -26.26 23.71
CA VAL A 22 15.74 -26.80 24.23
C VAL A 22 16.00 -27.91 25.25
N LEU A 23 16.95 -28.81 24.98
CA LEU A 23 17.21 -29.94 25.87
C LEU A 23 18.17 -29.64 27.03
N ALA A 24 18.83 -28.47 27.05
CA ALA A 24 19.90 -28.15 27.99
C ALA A 24 19.52 -28.37 29.46
N LYS A 25 18.26 -28.09 29.84
CA LYS A 25 17.75 -28.24 31.21
C LYS A 25 16.82 -29.43 31.43
N VAL A 26 16.64 -30.28 30.40
CA VAL A 26 15.63 -31.36 30.37
C VAL A 26 16.24 -32.73 30.03
N GLY A 27 17.53 -32.88 30.34
CA GLY A 27 18.30 -34.12 30.14
C GLY A 27 19.22 -34.12 28.92
N GLY A 28 19.48 -32.96 28.31
CA GLY A 28 20.55 -32.71 27.34
C GLY A 28 20.44 -33.45 26.00
N GLY A 29 21.42 -33.18 25.12
CA GLY A 29 21.53 -33.81 23.80
C GLY A 29 21.10 -32.91 22.64
N THR A 30 21.24 -33.43 21.42
CA THR A 30 21.03 -32.68 20.17
C THR A 30 19.93 -33.28 19.29
N ASN A 31 19.14 -34.20 19.84
CA ASN A 31 18.12 -34.90 19.08
C ASN A 31 16.89 -34.02 18.84
N ARG A 32 16.68 -33.65 17.57
CA ARG A 32 15.52 -32.89 17.08
C ARG A 32 14.17 -33.44 17.54
N ILE A 33 13.94 -34.74 17.39
CA ILE A 33 12.65 -35.38 17.70
C ILE A 33 12.38 -35.29 19.20
N ARG A 34 13.41 -35.48 20.02
CA ARG A 34 13.30 -35.33 21.47
C ARG A 34 12.99 -33.89 21.88
N ALA A 35 13.66 -32.91 21.29
CA ALA A 35 13.39 -31.50 21.53
C ALA A 35 11.96 -31.11 21.13
N ALA A 36 11.49 -31.56 19.97
CA ALA A 36 10.11 -31.37 19.52
C ALA A 36 9.10 -32.03 20.48
N GLY A 37 9.43 -33.22 21.00
CA GLY A 37 8.65 -33.91 22.02
C GLY A 37 8.49 -33.10 23.30
N VAL A 38 9.57 -32.46 23.78
CA VAL A 38 9.52 -31.55 24.95
C VAL A 38 8.66 -30.32 24.66
N ILE A 39 8.85 -29.69 23.49
CA ILE A 39 8.06 -28.51 23.10
C ILE A 39 6.57 -28.84 23.07
N LYS A 40 6.20 -29.92 22.39
CA LYS A 40 4.79 -30.33 22.28
C LYS A 40 4.22 -30.79 23.62
N GLY A 41 5.01 -31.51 24.43
CA GLY A 41 4.58 -32.04 25.72
C GLY A 41 4.28 -30.95 26.75
N ASN A 42 4.96 -29.80 26.66
CA ASN A 42 4.77 -28.67 27.57
C ASN A 42 3.94 -27.53 26.95
N LEU A 43 3.24 -27.79 25.85
CA LEU A 43 2.40 -26.82 25.16
C LEU A 43 0.93 -27.13 25.43
N VAL A 44 0.21 -26.16 26.01
CA VAL A 44 -1.23 -26.21 26.24
C VAL A 44 -1.91 -25.22 25.31
N ILE A 45 -2.88 -25.70 24.54
CA ILE A 45 -3.65 -24.90 23.59
C ILE A 45 -5.13 -25.02 23.95
N GLU A 46 -5.74 -23.88 24.27
CA GLU A 46 -7.15 -23.78 24.62
C GLU A 46 -7.83 -22.79 23.68
N ALA A 47 -8.86 -23.23 22.98
CA ALA A 47 -9.75 -22.34 22.23
C ALA A 47 -11.15 -22.41 22.87
N PRO A 48 -11.50 -21.45 23.74
CA PRO A 48 -12.85 -21.37 24.30
C PRO A 48 -13.88 -21.30 23.17
N GLY A 49 -14.90 -22.16 23.23
CA GLY A 49 -15.95 -22.18 22.22
C GLY A 49 -16.65 -20.82 22.11
N LYS A 50 -16.93 -20.38 20.88
CA LYS A 50 -17.54 -19.07 20.52
C LYS A 50 -16.64 -17.84 20.73
N SER A 51 -15.34 -18.02 20.89
CA SER A 51 -14.37 -16.92 20.96
C SER A 51 -13.44 -16.91 19.75
N SER A 52 -12.98 -15.72 19.33
CA SER A 52 -11.88 -15.54 18.38
C SER A 52 -10.51 -15.56 19.06
N VAL A 53 -10.45 -15.89 20.36
CA VAL A 53 -9.23 -15.91 21.16
C VAL A 53 -8.77 -17.35 21.36
N ILE A 54 -7.49 -17.61 21.04
CA ILE A 54 -6.79 -18.85 21.35
C ILE A 54 -5.80 -18.56 22.48
N ARG A 55 -5.92 -19.28 23.60
CA ARG A 55 -4.96 -19.24 24.70
C ARG A 55 -3.90 -20.30 24.43
N VAL A 56 -2.64 -19.88 24.40
CA VAL A 56 -1.48 -20.75 24.24
C VAL A 56 -0.57 -20.55 25.44
N VAL A 57 -0.22 -21.63 26.11
CA VAL A 57 0.68 -21.63 27.26
C VAL A 57 1.82 -22.60 26.97
N PHE A 58 3.05 -22.16 27.18
CA PHE A 58 4.24 -22.99 27.04
C PHE A 58 5.08 -22.90 28.31
N GLU A 59 5.49 -24.05 28.83
CA GLU A 59 6.27 -24.15 30.06
C GLU A 59 7.63 -24.79 29.80
N HIS A 60 8.68 -24.21 30.38
CA HIS A 60 10.03 -24.74 30.24
C HIS A 60 10.90 -24.42 31.47
N PRO A 61 11.80 -25.32 31.91
CA PRO A 61 12.70 -25.06 33.03
C PRO A 61 13.67 -23.89 32.82
N ASP A 62 13.99 -23.58 31.57
CA ASP A 62 14.74 -22.38 31.19
C ASP A 62 13.77 -21.24 30.81
N PRO A 63 13.63 -20.18 31.63
CA PRO A 63 12.74 -19.07 31.35
C PRO A 63 13.14 -18.27 30.11
N HIS A 64 14.41 -18.27 29.72
CA HIS A 64 14.88 -17.57 28.53
C HIS A 64 14.44 -18.23 27.22
N LEU A 65 14.01 -19.49 27.27
CA LEU A 65 13.52 -20.22 26.10
C LEU A 65 12.00 -20.15 25.94
N VAL A 66 11.27 -19.80 27.00
CA VAL A 66 9.80 -19.75 26.96
C VAL A 66 9.31 -18.77 25.90
N GLN A 67 9.79 -17.52 25.96
CA GLN A 67 9.35 -16.47 25.04
C GLN A 67 9.80 -16.70 23.58
N PRO A 68 11.06 -17.09 23.29
CA PRO A 68 11.47 -17.40 21.93
C PRO A 68 10.72 -18.59 21.31
N VAL A 69 10.51 -19.68 22.06
CA VAL A 69 9.78 -20.85 21.57
C VAL A 69 8.34 -20.48 21.25
N LEU A 70 7.66 -19.77 22.15
CA LEU A 70 6.28 -19.35 21.95
C LEU A 70 6.15 -18.37 20.78
N GLY A 71 7.07 -17.41 20.66
CA GLY A 71 7.12 -16.47 19.54
C GLY A 71 7.27 -17.19 18.20
N GLN A 72 8.22 -18.11 18.10
CA GLN A 72 8.43 -18.87 16.87
C GLN A 72 7.23 -19.77 16.51
N LEU A 73 6.62 -20.40 17.52
CA LEU A 73 5.43 -21.23 17.33
C LEU A 73 4.26 -20.42 16.75
N ILE A 74 4.03 -19.22 17.28
CA ILE A 74 2.97 -18.31 16.81
C ILE A 74 3.24 -17.87 15.37
N THR A 75 4.46 -17.43 15.06
CA THR A 75 4.84 -17.02 13.71
C THR A 75 4.63 -18.16 12.70
N ASN A 76 5.17 -19.34 12.98
CA ASN A 76 5.03 -20.50 12.09
C ASN A 76 3.56 -20.92 11.92
N TYR A 77 2.75 -20.83 12.99
CA TYR A 77 1.32 -21.10 12.90
C TYR A 77 0.61 -20.11 11.98
N LEU A 78 0.86 -18.81 12.13
CA LEU A 78 0.23 -17.78 11.30
C LEU A 78 0.55 -18.02 9.83
N ASP A 79 1.82 -18.22 9.49
CA ASP A 79 2.27 -18.47 8.11
C ASP A 79 1.59 -19.71 7.51
N ARG A 80 1.51 -20.80 8.28
CA ARG A 80 0.86 -22.03 7.83
C ARG A 80 -0.65 -21.87 7.73
N HIS A 81 -1.26 -21.17 8.68
CA HIS A 81 -2.69 -20.90 8.68
C HIS A 81 -3.08 -20.04 7.49
N PHE A 82 -2.28 -19.02 7.16
CA PHE A 82 -2.44 -18.24 5.93
C PHE A 82 -2.27 -19.13 4.70
N THR A 83 -1.21 -19.92 4.61
CA THR A 83 -0.98 -20.77 3.43
C THR A 83 -2.14 -21.76 3.17
N ILE A 84 -2.67 -22.37 4.23
CA ILE A 84 -3.70 -23.42 4.12
C ILE A 84 -5.10 -22.83 3.94
N HIS A 85 -5.47 -21.79 4.70
CA HIS A 85 -6.84 -21.26 4.70
C HIS A 85 -7.03 -20.02 3.83
N ARG A 86 -5.93 -19.37 3.43
CA ARG A 86 -5.93 -18.21 2.55
C ARG A 86 -5.15 -18.61 1.31
N ALA A 87 -5.77 -19.46 0.49
CA ALA A 87 -5.21 -19.94 -0.76
C ALA A 87 -4.44 -18.82 -1.49
N PRO A 88 -3.13 -19.00 -1.81
CA PRO A 88 -2.26 -17.92 -2.29
C PRO A 88 -2.78 -17.17 -3.52
N GLY A 89 -3.69 -17.77 -4.30
CA GLY A 89 -4.31 -17.12 -5.46
C GLY A 89 -5.50 -16.22 -5.12
N VAL A 90 -6.31 -16.50 -4.09
CA VAL A 90 -7.60 -15.78 -3.92
C VAL A 90 -7.41 -14.37 -3.39
N PHE A 91 -6.42 -14.14 -2.51
CA PHE A 91 -6.14 -12.79 -2.00
C PHE A 91 -5.33 -11.96 -2.99
N ASP A 92 -4.41 -12.58 -3.74
CA ASP A 92 -3.66 -11.89 -4.80
C ASP A 92 -4.58 -11.56 -6.00
N ASP A 93 -5.48 -12.49 -6.38
CA ASP A 93 -6.54 -12.23 -7.38
C ASP A 93 -7.53 -11.17 -6.90
N PHE A 94 -7.88 -11.15 -5.61
CA PHE A 94 -8.78 -10.13 -5.06
C PHE A 94 -8.12 -8.75 -5.01
N LEU A 95 -6.85 -8.68 -4.58
CA LEU A 95 -6.09 -7.43 -4.54
C LEU A 95 -5.75 -6.91 -5.95
N SER A 96 -5.38 -7.80 -6.88
CA SER A 96 -5.16 -7.45 -8.28
C SER A 96 -6.44 -6.99 -8.96
N LYS A 97 -7.57 -7.70 -8.80
CA LYS A 97 -8.88 -7.23 -9.27
C LYS A 97 -9.24 -5.86 -8.70
N ARG A 98 -9.02 -5.63 -7.41
CA ARG A 98 -9.31 -4.33 -6.79
C ARG A 98 -8.39 -3.23 -7.31
N ALA A 99 -7.12 -3.54 -7.58
CA ALA A 99 -6.17 -2.61 -8.18
C ALA A 99 -6.54 -2.29 -9.64
N ASP A 100 -7.00 -3.28 -10.41
CA ASP A 100 -7.43 -3.11 -11.78
C ASP A 100 -8.75 -2.33 -11.87
N ASP A 101 -9.72 -2.62 -11.01
CA ASP A 101 -10.94 -1.82 -10.87
C ASP A 101 -10.63 -0.35 -10.53
N LEU A 102 -9.66 -0.12 -9.64
CA LEU A 102 -9.24 1.22 -9.25
C LEU A 102 -8.52 1.94 -10.40
N ARG A 103 -7.67 1.23 -11.17
CA ARG A 103 -7.02 1.78 -12.37
C ARG A 103 -8.03 2.16 -13.45
N LEU A 104 -9.04 1.30 -13.67
CA LEU A 104 -10.13 1.58 -14.61
C LEU A 104 -10.92 2.81 -14.17
N SER A 105 -11.31 2.86 -12.90
CA SER A 105 -12.02 4.02 -12.32
C SER A 105 -11.18 5.30 -12.44
N LEU A 106 -9.88 5.23 -12.17
CA LEU A 106 -8.98 6.37 -12.30
C LEU A 106 -8.94 6.86 -13.75
N LYS A 107 -8.74 5.95 -14.71
CA LYS A 107 -8.70 6.28 -16.13
C LYS A 107 -10.01 6.91 -16.61
N GLU A 108 -11.16 6.36 -16.18
CA GLU A 108 -12.47 6.95 -16.48
C GLU A 108 -12.60 8.36 -15.91
N THR A 109 -12.15 8.58 -14.67
CA THR A 109 -12.17 9.93 -14.07
C THR A 109 -11.19 10.89 -14.73
N GLU A 110 -10.03 10.42 -15.19
CA GLU A 110 -9.05 11.23 -15.94
C GLU A 110 -9.59 11.60 -17.32
N ASP A 111 -10.20 10.65 -18.03
CA ASP A 111 -10.85 10.91 -19.32
C ASP A 111 -12.04 11.88 -19.16
N ALA A 112 -12.83 11.73 -18.10
CA ALA A 112 -13.90 12.67 -17.76
C ALA A 112 -13.33 14.06 -17.42
N LEU A 113 -12.22 14.15 -16.70
CA LEU A 113 -11.54 15.42 -16.42
C LEU A 113 -10.95 16.06 -17.67
N ILE A 114 -10.36 15.28 -18.59
CA ILE A 114 -9.87 15.79 -19.88
C ILE A 114 -11.04 16.31 -20.71
N LYS A 115 -12.15 15.57 -20.76
CA LYS A 115 -13.36 15.98 -21.46
C LYS A 115 -13.94 17.25 -20.86
N LEU A 116 -14.06 17.33 -19.54
CA LEU A 116 -14.51 18.53 -18.83
C LEU A 116 -13.57 19.71 -19.07
N LYS A 117 -12.24 19.51 -18.98
CA LYS A 117 -11.24 20.55 -19.29
C LYS A 117 -11.34 21.07 -20.74
N ARG A 118 -11.67 20.19 -21.68
CA ARG A 118 -11.94 20.55 -23.09
C ARG A 118 -13.27 21.30 -23.23
N GLU A 119 -14.33 20.81 -22.59
CA GLU A 119 -15.68 21.40 -22.60
C GLU A 119 -15.73 22.77 -21.90
N THR A 120 -14.96 22.97 -20.82
CA THR A 120 -14.83 24.25 -20.11
C THR A 120 -13.77 25.18 -20.70
N GLY A 121 -13.18 24.84 -21.86
CA GLY A 121 -12.34 25.77 -22.63
C GLY A 121 -10.96 26.10 -22.02
N VAL A 122 -10.41 25.31 -21.10
CA VAL A 122 -9.09 25.58 -20.48
C VAL A 122 -7.93 25.07 -21.36
N VAL A 123 -8.08 25.17 -22.68
CA VAL A 123 -7.03 24.84 -23.65
C VAL A 123 -6.43 26.08 -24.32
N ALA A 124 -6.94 27.30 -24.12
CA ALA A 124 -6.37 28.46 -24.83
C ALA A 124 -6.54 29.82 -24.14
N VAL A 125 -6.45 29.91 -22.81
CA VAL A 125 -6.45 31.25 -22.15
C VAL A 125 -5.22 32.06 -22.58
N GLU A 126 -4.05 31.42 -22.75
CA GLU A 126 -2.85 32.12 -23.22
C GLU A 126 -2.93 32.54 -24.70
N ASP A 127 -3.42 31.68 -25.60
CA ASP A 127 -3.51 32.02 -27.03
C ASP A 127 -4.60 33.04 -27.31
N THR A 128 -5.74 32.99 -26.60
CA THR A 128 -6.78 34.03 -26.69
C THR A 128 -6.29 35.34 -26.12
N LYS A 129 -5.58 35.33 -24.98
CA LYS A 129 -4.98 36.54 -24.39
C LYS A 129 -3.94 37.18 -25.31
N LYS A 130 -3.11 36.39 -25.99
CA LYS A 130 -2.18 36.89 -27.03
C LYS A 130 -2.92 37.50 -28.21
N ALA A 131 -3.93 36.82 -28.74
CA ALA A 131 -4.73 37.35 -29.85
C ALA A 131 -5.43 38.68 -29.50
N TYR A 132 -5.95 38.82 -28.27
CA TYR A 132 -6.52 40.07 -27.80
C TYR A 132 -5.45 41.15 -27.57
N ALA A 133 -4.28 40.81 -27.05
CA ALA A 133 -3.18 41.76 -26.90
C ALA A 133 -2.67 42.30 -28.25
N ASP A 134 -2.61 41.43 -29.27
CA ASP A 134 -2.25 41.81 -30.64
C ASP A 134 -3.32 42.71 -31.27
N GLN A 135 -4.60 42.42 -31.05
CA GLN A 135 -5.70 43.28 -31.51
C GLN A 135 -5.67 44.66 -30.84
N ILE A 136 -5.47 44.72 -29.52
CA ILE A 136 -5.35 45.99 -28.78
C ILE A 136 -4.17 46.81 -29.31
N SER A 137 -3.03 46.15 -29.58
CA SER A 137 -1.86 46.84 -30.12
C SER A 137 -2.12 47.42 -31.50
N LYS A 138 -2.80 46.68 -32.40
CA LYS A 138 -3.19 47.19 -33.72
C LYS A 138 -4.13 48.38 -33.62
N ILE A 139 -5.17 48.29 -32.78
CA ILE A 139 -6.13 49.38 -32.58
C ILE A 139 -5.43 50.65 -32.08
N ASN A 140 -4.47 50.52 -31.15
CA ASN A 140 -3.72 51.68 -30.66
C ASN A 140 -2.84 52.31 -31.76
N ILE A 141 -2.22 51.51 -32.62
CA ILE A 141 -1.44 52.03 -33.76
C ILE A 141 -2.36 52.80 -34.71
N GLU A 142 -3.51 52.21 -35.05
CA GLU A 142 -4.51 52.85 -35.92
C GLU A 142 -5.05 54.15 -35.31
N LEU A 143 -5.34 54.15 -34.01
CA LEU A 143 -5.77 55.35 -33.27
C LEU A 143 -4.73 56.46 -33.35
N VAL A 144 -3.46 56.15 -33.07
CA VAL A 144 -2.37 57.13 -33.12
C VAL A 144 -2.16 57.64 -34.54
N SER A 145 -2.27 56.79 -35.56
CA SER A 145 -2.19 57.25 -36.96
C SER A 145 -3.37 58.15 -37.34
N ALA A 146 -4.58 57.81 -36.92
CA ALA A 146 -5.78 58.60 -37.20
C ALA A 146 -5.72 59.95 -36.47
N GLU A 147 -5.23 59.98 -35.22
CA GLU A 147 -4.99 61.23 -34.48
C GLU A 147 -3.92 62.09 -35.14
N ALA A 148 -2.85 61.49 -35.65
CA ALA A 148 -1.80 62.19 -36.39
C ALA A 148 -2.31 62.77 -37.72
N GLU A 149 -3.11 62.01 -38.48
CA GLU A 149 -3.77 62.49 -39.71
C GLU A 149 -4.75 63.63 -39.41
N LEU A 150 -5.53 63.50 -38.33
CA LEU A 150 -6.49 64.51 -37.92
C LEU A 150 -5.79 65.77 -37.41
N ALA A 151 -4.67 65.63 -36.70
CA ALA A 151 -3.81 66.75 -36.32
C ALA A 151 -3.18 67.43 -37.55
N ALA A 152 -2.70 66.65 -38.53
CA ALA A 152 -2.14 67.18 -39.78
C ALA A 152 -3.20 67.92 -40.61
N GLN A 153 -4.41 67.38 -40.72
CA GLN A 153 -5.54 68.05 -41.37
C GLN A 153 -5.96 69.31 -40.62
N ARG A 154 -6.00 69.29 -39.28
CA ARG A 154 -6.29 70.47 -38.47
C ARG A 154 -5.20 71.54 -38.57
N ALA A 155 -3.94 71.16 -38.70
CA ALA A 155 -2.85 72.10 -38.95
C ALA A 155 -2.95 72.71 -40.35
N ALA A 156 -3.28 71.90 -41.36
CA ALA A 156 -3.48 72.36 -42.74
C ALA A 156 -4.75 73.24 -42.92
N LEU A 157 -5.79 73.03 -42.09
CA LEU A 157 -7.01 73.84 -42.07
C LEU A 157 -6.95 75.01 -41.08
N GLY A 158 -5.89 75.08 -40.27
CA GLY A 158 -5.69 76.04 -39.19
C GLY A 158 -4.63 77.10 -39.46
N GLU A 159 -4.20 77.29 -40.71
CA GLU A 159 -3.42 78.45 -41.13
C GLU A 159 -4.31 79.69 -41.33
N PRO A 160 -4.08 80.77 -40.58
CA PRO A 160 -3.88 82.12 -41.13
C PRO A 160 -2.41 82.36 -41.51
#